data_AF-A0A9P7JX92-F1
#
_entry.id   AF-A0A9P7JX92-F1
#
_cell.length_a   1.000
_cell.length_b   1.000
_cell.length_c   1.000
_cell.angle_alpha   90.00
_cell.angle_beta   90.00
_cell.angle_gamma   90.00
#
_symmetry.space_group_name_H-M   'P 1'
#
loop_
_entity.id
_entity.type
_entity.pdbx_description
1 polymer ?
#
loop_
_entity_poly.entity_id
_entity_poly.type
_entity_poly.pdbx_seq_one_letter_code
_entity_poly.pdbx_strand_id
1 'polypeptide(L)'
;MRWTASMEKIADWHTRRAMNVPATDPTPPYIYIHMRHGDFSQQCEDFPVDQCFAPLFVIARRVSEAQEELRTREGIDATHVIMTSDERDPEWLSERIEEIYGKWHPVFIDTIIQSNGAGFVGTRGSTMSTLAGRRVQSWHDGATRLVRWGWPGSDDH
;
A
#
# COMPACT_ATOMS: atom_id res chain seq x y z
N MET A 1 -13.67 -13.47 -5.37
CA MET A 1 -12.50 -14.18 -4.80
C MET A 1 -12.21 -13.55 -3.45
N ARG A 2 -11.84 -14.32 -2.43
CA ARG A 2 -11.45 -13.87 -1.08
C ARG A 2 -10.27 -14.73 -0.63
N TRP A 3 -9.47 -14.27 0.33
CA TRP A 3 -8.37 -15.07 0.86
C TRP A 3 -8.85 -16.17 1.79
N THR A 4 -7.97 -17.13 2.11
CA THR A 4 -8.28 -18.17 3.09
C THR A 4 -8.19 -17.60 4.51
N ALA A 5 -9.06 -18.06 5.41
CA ALA A 5 -9.09 -17.58 6.78
C ALA A 5 -7.77 -17.79 7.55
N SER A 6 -6.97 -18.80 7.18
CA SER A 6 -5.64 -19.01 7.77
C SER A 6 -4.66 -17.91 7.38
N MET A 7 -4.62 -17.53 6.10
CA MET A 7 -3.74 -16.48 5.60
C MET A 7 -4.17 -15.10 6.08
N GLU A 8 -5.49 -14.85 6.16
CA GLU A 8 -6.05 -13.63 6.74
C GLU A 8 -5.57 -13.43 8.18
N LYS A 9 -5.56 -14.47 9.01
CA LYS A 9 -5.08 -14.39 10.40
C LYS A 9 -3.60 -14.05 10.49
N ILE A 10 -2.77 -14.57 9.58
CA ILE A 10 -1.33 -14.28 9.55
C ILE A 10 -1.12 -12.82 9.14
N ALA A 11 -1.77 -12.38 8.06
CA ALA A 11 -1.69 -11.01 7.59
C ALA A 11 -2.17 -10.01 8.65
N ASP A 12 -3.32 -10.28 9.28
CA ASP A 12 -3.88 -9.44 10.34
C ASP A 12 -2.95 -9.31 11.56
N TRP A 13 -2.22 -10.37 11.91
CA TRP A 13 -1.18 -10.30 12.94
C TRP A 13 -0.04 -9.35 12.55
N HIS A 14 0.47 -9.46 11.31
CA HIS A 14 1.51 -8.55 10.80
C HIS A 14 1.02 -7.11 10.68
N THR A 15 -0.22 -6.89 10.23
CA THR A 15 -0.85 -5.57 10.15
C THR A 15 -0.88 -4.89 11.52
N ARG A 16 -1.35 -5.58 12.56
CA ARG A 16 -1.36 -5.03 13.93
C ARG A 16 0.03 -4.74 14.44
N ARG A 17 0.98 -5.65 14.20
CA ARG A 17 2.37 -5.46 14.58
C ARG A 17 2.99 -4.23 13.92
N ALA A 18 2.77 -4.03 12.62
CA ALA A 18 3.27 -2.87 11.88
C ALA A 18 2.72 -1.55 12.42
N MET A 19 1.50 -1.55 12.95
CA MET A 19 0.84 -0.37 13.53
C MET A 19 1.03 -0.25 15.06
N ASN A 20 1.83 -1.14 15.66
CA ASN A 20 2.04 -1.24 17.10
C ASN A 20 0.72 -1.42 17.91
N VAL A 21 -0.21 -2.18 17.35
CA VAL A 21 -1.50 -2.54 17.98
C VAL A 21 -1.34 -3.86 18.74
N PRO A 22 -1.83 -3.98 19.99
CA PRO A 22 -1.79 -5.23 20.74
C PRO A 22 -2.47 -6.38 20.01
N ALA A 23 -1.94 -7.61 20.13
CA ALA A 23 -2.49 -8.78 19.44
C ALA A 23 -3.93 -9.15 19.89
N THR A 24 -4.37 -8.65 21.05
CA THR A 24 -5.74 -8.83 21.57
C THR A 24 -6.74 -7.86 20.97
N ASP A 25 -6.27 -6.75 20.40
CA ASP A 25 -7.12 -5.66 19.96
C ASP A 25 -7.50 -5.87 18.48
N PRO A 26 -8.67 -5.36 18.06
CA PRO A 26 -9.06 -5.40 16.65
C PRO A 26 -8.11 -4.54 15.81
N THR A 27 -7.88 -4.95 14.57
CA THR A 27 -7.10 -4.17 13.61
C THR A 27 -7.84 -2.87 13.28
N PRO A 28 -7.26 -1.69 13.57
CA PRO A 28 -7.87 -0.41 13.22
C PRO A 28 -7.91 -0.23 11.69
N PRO A 29 -8.80 0.63 11.18
CA PRO A 29 -8.79 1.00 9.77
C PRO A 29 -7.46 1.67 9.41
N TYR A 30 -6.91 1.32 8.24
CA TYR A 30 -5.64 1.86 7.76
C TYR A 30 -5.69 2.13 6.25
N ILE A 31 -4.81 3.04 5.81
CA ILE A 31 -4.48 3.23 4.40
C ILE A 31 -3.26 2.38 4.08
N TYR A 32 -3.35 1.55 3.04
CA TYR A 32 -2.20 0.84 2.51
C TYR A 32 -1.58 1.57 1.32
N ILE A 33 -0.25 1.67 1.29
CA ILE A 33 0.51 2.29 0.21
C ILE A 33 1.38 1.24 -0.49
N HIS A 34 1.23 1.11 -1.81
CA HIS A 34 2.06 0.24 -2.63
C HIS A 34 2.88 1.05 -3.65
N MET A 35 4.17 1.26 -3.34
CA MET A 35 5.11 2.00 -4.19
C MET A 35 5.99 1.04 -4.98
N ARG A 36 5.82 1.02 -6.31
CA ARG A 36 6.59 0.17 -7.24
C ARG A 36 7.71 0.99 -7.86
N HIS A 37 8.94 0.80 -7.39
CA HIS A 37 10.13 1.47 -7.90
C HIS A 37 11.04 0.54 -8.68
N GLY A 38 11.24 -0.69 -8.20
CA GLY A 38 12.33 -1.59 -8.60
C GLY A 38 12.59 -1.64 -10.11
N ASP A 39 11.86 -2.46 -10.85
CA ASP A 39 11.98 -2.56 -12.32
C ASP A 39 11.36 -1.37 -13.06
N PHE A 40 10.49 -0.60 -12.40
CA PHE A 40 9.83 0.57 -12.97
C PHE A 40 10.80 1.72 -13.24
N SER A 41 11.92 1.77 -12.53
CA SER A 41 13.01 2.72 -12.79
C SER A 41 13.53 2.69 -14.24
N GLN A 42 13.39 1.54 -14.92
CA GLN A 42 13.77 1.38 -16.33
C GLN A 42 12.84 2.13 -17.30
N GLN A 43 11.66 2.57 -16.83
CA GLN A 43 10.67 3.32 -17.61
C GLN A 43 10.81 4.83 -17.42
N CYS A 44 11.80 5.29 -16.67
CA CYS A 44 12.04 6.72 -16.46
C CYS A 44 12.61 7.45 -17.68
N GLU A 45 12.87 6.73 -18.78
CA GLU A 45 13.34 7.26 -20.07
C GLU A 45 14.44 8.32 -19.90
N ASP A 46 14.11 9.59 -20.18
CA ASP A 46 15.02 10.73 -20.18
C ASP A 46 15.15 11.45 -18.80
N PHE A 47 14.35 11.05 -17.81
CA PHE A 47 14.35 11.69 -16.50
C PHE A 47 15.22 10.94 -15.49
N PRO A 48 15.98 11.67 -14.65
CA PRO A 48 16.60 11.11 -13.45
C PRO A 48 15.56 10.39 -12.58
N VAL A 49 15.94 9.27 -11.96
CA VAL A 49 15.03 8.41 -11.16
C VAL A 49 14.33 9.20 -10.04
N ASP A 50 15.03 10.13 -9.41
CA ASP A 50 14.53 11.03 -8.36
C ASP A 50 13.50 12.06 -8.85
N GLN A 51 13.47 12.33 -10.16
CA GLN A 51 12.51 13.24 -10.80
C GLN A 51 11.37 12.50 -11.52
N CYS A 52 11.61 11.24 -11.88
CA CYS A 52 10.66 10.36 -12.52
C CYS A 52 9.60 9.84 -11.54
N PHE A 53 10.01 9.40 -10.35
CA PHE A 53 9.09 8.91 -9.34
C PHE A 53 8.42 10.04 -8.58
N ALA A 54 7.22 9.77 -8.08
CA ALA A 54 6.48 10.74 -7.30
C ALA A 54 7.19 10.99 -5.95
N PRO A 55 7.44 12.24 -5.57
CA PRO A 55 8.04 12.55 -4.28
C PRO A 55 7.08 12.23 -3.13
N LEU A 56 7.62 12.01 -1.93
CA LEU A 56 6.83 11.62 -0.74
C LEU A 56 5.65 12.56 -0.45
N PHE A 57 5.79 13.87 -0.69
CA PHE A 57 4.71 14.82 -0.46
C PHE A 57 3.49 14.61 -1.39
N VAL A 58 3.71 14.11 -2.61
CA VAL A 58 2.62 13.75 -3.54
C VAL A 58 1.89 12.52 -3.03
N ILE A 59 2.62 11.52 -2.55
CA ILE A 59 2.04 10.32 -1.93
C ILE A 59 1.24 10.70 -0.69
N ALA A 60 1.79 11.55 0.18
CA ALA A 60 1.10 12.06 1.37
C ALA A 60 -0.19 12.80 1.03
N ARG A 61 -0.18 13.64 -0.03
CA ARG A 61 -1.40 14.30 -0.54
C ARG A 61 -2.47 13.28 -0.93
N ARG A 62 -2.12 12.22 -1.66
CA ARG A 62 -3.06 11.13 -2.04
C ARG A 62 -3.59 10.36 -0.84
N VAL A 63 -2.79 10.17 0.19
CA VAL A 63 -3.23 9.56 1.45
C VAL A 63 -4.26 10.46 2.13
N SER A 64 -4.00 11.77 2.24
CA SER A 64 -4.95 12.72 2.83
C SER A 64 -6.26 12.78 2.05
N GLU A 65 -6.22 12.75 0.71
CA GLU A 65 -7.43 12.66 -0.12
C GLU A 65 -8.24 11.38 0.17
N ALA A 66 -7.57 10.24 0.33
CA ALA A 66 -8.23 8.97 0.65
C ALA A 66 -8.82 8.98 2.07
N GLN A 67 -8.10 9.54 3.04
CA GLN A 67 -8.58 9.71 4.42
C GLN A 67 -9.81 10.61 4.48
N GLU A 68 -9.81 11.73 3.74
CA GLU A 68 -10.94 12.65 3.70
C GLU A 68 -12.17 12.03 3.04
N GLU A 69 -11.99 11.24 1.97
CA GLU A 69 -13.07 10.48 1.34
C GLU A 69 -13.69 9.46 2.31
N LEU A 70 -12.85 8.68 3.01
CA LEU A 70 -13.30 7.71 4.02
C LEU A 70 -14.05 8.38 5.16
N ARG A 71 -13.53 9.51 5.65
CA ARG A 71 -14.17 10.28 6.72
C ARG A 71 -15.52 10.81 6.29
N THR A 72 -15.60 11.39 5.10
CA THR A 72 -16.81 12.07 4.61
C THR A 72 -17.90 11.07 4.20
N ARG A 73 -17.52 9.97 3.54
CA ARG A 73 -18.48 9.01 2.98
C ARG A 73 -18.90 7.93 3.97
N GLU A 74 -17.97 7.49 4.83
CA GLU A 74 -18.16 6.31 5.68
C GLU A 74 -18.02 6.62 7.17
N GLY A 75 -17.58 7.82 7.55
CA GLY A 75 -17.30 8.16 8.94
C GLY A 75 -16.08 7.43 9.52
N ILE A 76 -15.21 6.90 8.66
CA ILE A 76 -14.01 6.14 9.05
C ILE A 76 -12.81 7.10 9.16
N ASP A 77 -12.17 7.13 10.33
CA ASP A 77 -10.93 7.88 10.55
C ASP A 77 -9.71 6.94 10.49
N ALA A 78 -9.19 6.73 9.28
CA ALA A 78 -8.05 5.84 9.03
C ALA A 78 -6.70 6.58 9.26
N THR A 79 -6.29 6.68 10.52
CA THR A 79 -5.07 7.40 10.92
C THR A 79 -3.78 6.62 10.70
N HIS A 80 -3.88 5.28 10.66
CA HIS A 80 -2.73 4.42 10.40
C HIS A 80 -2.44 4.28 8.92
N VAL A 81 -1.15 4.25 8.58
CA VAL A 81 -0.65 4.11 7.22
C VAL A 81 0.42 3.02 7.20
N ILE A 82 0.26 2.04 6.32
CA ILE A 82 1.26 1.00 6.06
C ILE A 82 1.77 1.19 4.64
N MET A 83 3.08 1.24 4.46
CA MET A 83 3.70 1.38 3.14
C MET A 83 4.59 0.19 2.87
N THR A 84 4.49 -0.38 1.66
CA THR A 84 5.50 -1.31 1.15
C THR A 84 6.03 -0.84 -0.20
N SER A 85 7.27 -1.23 -0.47
CA SER A 85 7.94 -1.01 -1.73
C SER A 85 8.80 -2.21 -2.10
N ASP A 86 9.07 -2.37 -3.39
CA ASP A 86 10.06 -3.32 -3.91
C ASP A 86 11.47 -2.71 -4.03
N GLU A 87 11.68 -1.56 -3.38
CA GLU A 87 12.97 -0.89 -3.26
C GLU A 87 13.98 -1.77 -2.50
N ARG A 88 15.24 -1.72 -2.94
CA ARG A 88 16.35 -2.46 -2.31
C ARG A 88 17.18 -1.59 -1.38
N ASP A 89 16.88 -0.31 -1.32
CA ASP A 89 17.49 0.61 -0.37
C ASP A 89 17.24 0.11 1.07
N PRO A 90 18.29 -0.17 1.84
CA PRO A 90 18.16 -0.64 3.21
C PRO A 90 17.45 0.34 4.15
N GLU A 91 17.37 1.64 3.81
CA GLU A 91 16.57 2.62 4.57
C GLU A 91 15.05 2.39 4.41
N TRP A 92 14.62 1.63 3.39
CA TRP A 92 13.21 1.32 3.12
C TRP A 92 12.75 -0.05 3.63
N LEU A 93 13.67 -0.92 4.07
CA LEU A 93 13.35 -2.31 4.43
C LEU A 93 12.88 -2.44 5.89
N SER A 94 11.70 -3.05 6.09
CA SER A 94 11.27 -3.54 7.41
C SER A 94 10.79 -5.00 7.36
N GLU A 95 11.22 -5.76 8.38
CA GLU A 95 10.91 -7.16 8.74
C GLU A 95 11.41 -8.32 7.82
N ARG A 96 12.10 -9.30 8.45
CA ARG A 96 12.65 -10.52 7.81
C ARG A 96 11.61 -11.65 7.72
N ILE A 97 10.44 -11.40 7.11
CA ILE A 97 9.31 -12.37 7.01
C ILE A 97 9.72 -13.63 6.21
N GLU A 98 10.63 -13.50 5.25
CA GLU A 98 11.10 -14.61 4.40
C GLU A 98 11.72 -15.76 5.21
N GLU A 99 12.37 -15.47 6.33
CA GLU A 99 13.08 -16.48 7.12
C GLU A 99 12.15 -17.38 7.94
N ILE A 100 10.94 -16.92 8.24
CA ILE A 100 9.99 -17.63 9.09
C ILE A 100 9.04 -18.46 8.25
N TYR A 101 8.58 -17.93 7.10
CA TYR A 101 7.53 -18.54 6.30
C TYR A 101 8.00 -18.98 4.90
N GLY A 102 9.20 -18.60 4.48
CA GLY A 102 9.76 -18.93 3.17
C GLY A 102 9.41 -17.92 2.08
N LYS A 103 10.18 -17.97 0.98
CA LYS A 103 10.31 -16.93 -0.06
C LYS A 103 9.02 -16.32 -0.62
N TRP A 104 7.93 -17.08 -0.71
CA TRP A 104 6.67 -16.60 -1.31
C TRP A 104 5.68 -16.02 -0.32
N HIS A 105 5.84 -16.30 0.98
CA HIS A 105 4.90 -15.83 1.99
C HIS A 105 4.90 -14.31 2.18
N PRO A 106 6.04 -13.58 2.14
CA PRO A 106 6.03 -12.12 2.19
C PRO A 106 5.12 -11.51 1.11
N VAL A 107 5.22 -12.01 -0.14
CA VAL A 107 4.40 -11.51 -1.25
C VAL A 107 2.91 -11.75 -0.99
N PHE A 108 2.53 -12.94 -0.51
CA PHE A 108 1.12 -13.22 -0.20
C PHE A 108 0.61 -12.40 0.98
N ILE A 109 1.40 -12.27 2.04
CA ILE A 109 1.07 -11.48 3.22
C ILE A 109 0.85 -10.02 2.81
N ASP A 110 1.80 -9.39 2.12
CA ASP A 110 1.66 -8.03 1.60
C ASP A 110 0.42 -7.90 0.72
N THR A 111 0.17 -8.90 -0.15
CA THR A 111 -0.99 -8.88 -1.04
C THR A 111 -2.31 -8.94 -0.26
N ILE A 112 -2.34 -9.61 0.89
CA ILE A 112 -3.53 -9.65 1.76
C ILE A 112 -3.67 -8.32 2.50
N ILE A 113 -2.59 -7.82 3.12
CA ILE A 113 -2.61 -6.56 3.85
C ILE A 113 -3.06 -5.41 2.94
N GLN A 114 -2.55 -5.33 1.70
CA GLN A 114 -2.99 -4.29 0.76
C GLN A 114 -4.45 -4.43 0.30
N SER A 115 -5.02 -5.64 0.37
CA SER A 115 -6.41 -5.89 -0.04
C SER A 115 -7.41 -5.53 1.06
N ASN A 116 -6.96 -5.50 2.31
CA ASN A 116 -7.79 -5.34 3.51
C ASN A 116 -7.76 -3.94 4.13
N GLY A 117 -6.98 -3.01 3.53
CA GLY A 117 -6.98 -1.62 3.96
C GLY A 117 -8.38 -0.99 3.80
N ALA A 118 -8.71 -0.07 4.70
CA ALA A 118 -9.89 0.78 4.54
C ALA A 118 -9.72 1.70 3.32
N GLY A 119 -8.47 2.10 3.02
CA GLY A 119 -8.14 2.75 1.76
C GLY A 119 -6.81 2.28 1.18
N PHE A 120 -6.55 2.67 -0.07
CA PHE A 120 -5.40 2.23 -0.83
C PHE A 120 -4.81 3.33 -1.70
N VAL A 121 -3.48 3.49 -1.67
CA VAL A 121 -2.72 4.37 -2.57
C VAL A 121 -1.68 3.54 -3.30
N GLY A 122 -1.81 3.40 -4.61
CA GLY A 122 -0.91 2.57 -5.41
C GLY A 122 -0.15 3.32 -6.48
N THR A 123 0.83 2.67 -7.09
CA THR A 123 1.54 3.17 -8.28
C THR A 123 0.73 2.91 -9.55
N ARG A 124 0.49 3.94 -10.37
CA ARG A 124 -0.17 3.79 -11.68
C ARG A 124 0.63 2.87 -12.60
N GLY A 125 -0.03 2.04 -13.40
CA GLY A 125 0.64 1.09 -14.30
C GLY A 125 1.08 -0.21 -13.65
N SER A 126 1.08 -0.31 -12.31
CA SER A 126 1.32 -1.58 -11.63
C SER A 126 0.06 -2.46 -11.58
N THR A 127 0.17 -3.69 -12.09
CA THR A 127 -0.89 -4.71 -11.99
C THR A 127 -1.20 -5.04 -10.52
N MET A 128 -0.19 -5.05 -9.65
CA MET A 128 -0.38 -5.27 -8.21
C MET A 128 -1.23 -4.16 -7.60
N SER A 129 -0.91 -2.89 -7.87
CA SER A 129 -1.72 -1.76 -7.44
C SER A 129 -3.15 -1.81 -7.97
N THR A 130 -3.31 -2.21 -9.23
CA THR A 130 -4.63 -2.31 -9.87
C THR A 130 -5.49 -3.37 -9.20
N LEU A 131 -4.93 -4.55 -8.91
CA LEU A 131 -5.66 -5.62 -8.24
C LEU A 131 -5.98 -5.27 -6.78
N ALA A 132 -5.03 -4.67 -6.05
CA ALA A 132 -5.22 -4.22 -4.68
C ALA A 132 -6.35 -3.19 -4.58
N GLY A 133 -6.30 -2.13 -5.40
CA GLY A 133 -7.34 -1.10 -5.43
C GLY A 133 -8.72 -1.68 -5.74
N ARG A 134 -8.82 -2.61 -6.71
CA ARG A 134 -10.10 -3.28 -7.01
C ARG A 134 -10.63 -4.10 -5.83
N ARG A 135 -9.75 -4.74 -5.05
CA ARG A 135 -10.16 -5.47 -3.84
C ARG A 135 -10.65 -4.51 -2.78
N VAL A 136 -9.89 -3.47 -2.45
CA VAL A 136 -10.33 -2.46 -1.45
C VAL A 136 -11.70 -1.87 -1.82
N GLN A 137 -11.88 -1.43 -3.06
CA GLN A 137 -13.18 -0.94 -3.55
C GLN A 137 -14.29 -2.01 -3.44
N SER A 138 -14.07 -3.20 -3.99
CA SER A 138 -15.15 -4.19 -4.07
C SER A 138 -15.45 -4.94 -2.77
N TRP A 139 -14.48 -5.00 -1.87
CA TRP A 139 -14.56 -5.80 -0.64
C TRP A 139 -14.92 -4.98 0.59
N HIS A 140 -14.53 -3.71 0.59
CA HIS A 140 -14.63 -2.80 1.73
C HIS A 140 -15.33 -1.49 1.38
N ASP A 141 -15.74 -1.31 0.12
CA ASP A 141 -16.19 -0.02 -0.41
C ASP A 141 -15.13 1.08 -0.22
N GLY A 142 -13.86 0.74 -0.05
CA GLY A 142 -12.83 1.66 0.43
C GLY A 142 -12.30 2.66 -0.59
N ALA A 143 -11.77 3.79 -0.12
CA ALA A 143 -11.22 4.85 -0.95
C ALA A 143 -9.89 4.42 -1.61
N THR A 144 -9.73 4.68 -2.91
CA THR A 144 -8.49 4.31 -3.61
C THR A 144 -7.95 5.41 -4.50
N ARG A 145 -6.63 5.51 -4.60
CA ARG A 145 -5.91 6.42 -5.50
C ARG A 145 -4.74 5.71 -6.18
N LEU A 146 -4.41 6.16 -7.39
CA LEU A 146 -3.20 5.75 -8.10
C LEU A 146 -2.34 6.98 -8.36
N VAL A 147 -1.11 6.96 -7.85
CA VAL A 147 -0.10 7.99 -8.05
C VAL A 147 0.45 7.87 -9.46
N ARG A 148 0.39 8.97 -10.21
CA ARG A 148 1.06 9.12 -11.51
C ARG A 148 2.55 9.41 -11.31
N TRP A 149 3.35 8.95 -12.26
CA TRP A 149 4.81 9.02 -12.26
C TRP A 149 5.31 8.93 -13.71
N GLY A 150 6.62 9.06 -13.92
CA GLY A 150 7.30 8.97 -15.22
C GLY A 150 7.86 10.31 -15.69
N TRP A 151 7.36 11.43 -15.16
CA TRP A 151 7.90 12.76 -15.40
C TRP A 151 7.54 13.72 -14.24
N PRO A 152 8.29 14.83 -14.07
CA PRO A 152 8.02 15.84 -13.06
C PRO A 152 6.60 16.41 -13.16
N GLY A 153 5.89 16.47 -12.03
CA GLY A 153 4.53 17.03 -11.96
C GLY A 153 3.44 16.17 -12.61
N SER A 154 3.73 14.92 -12.96
CA SER A 154 2.76 13.99 -13.58
C SER A 154 1.48 13.76 -12.78
N ASP A 155 1.50 14.02 -11.47
CA ASP A 155 0.38 13.86 -10.54
C ASP A 155 -0.18 15.19 -10.00
N ASP A 156 0.24 16.34 -10.55
CA ASP A 156 -0.29 17.64 -10.17
C ASP A 156 -1.69 17.83 -10.77
N HIS A 157 -2.69 17.97 -9.90
CA HIS A 157 -4.09 18.13 -10.25
C HIS A 157 -4.78 19.00 -9.19
#